data_AF-A0A0S8BU41-F1
#
_entry.id   AF-A0A0S8BU41-F1
#
_cell.length_a   1.000
_cell.length_b   1.000
_cell.length_c   1.000
_cell.angle_alpha   90.00
_cell.angle_beta   90.00
_cell.angle_gamma   90.00
#
_symmetry.space_group_name_H-M   'P 1'
#
loop_
_entity.id
_entity.type
_entity.pdbx_description
1 polymer ?
#
loop_
_entity_poly.entity_id
_entity_poly.type
_entity_poly.pdbx_seq_one_letter_code
_entity_poly.pdbx_strand_id
1 'polypeptide(L)'
;MSAEEAHKTLKQELEETRKDLRRTADEIRVKLHLAGMDAKDAWDDLQPRLAEFERRFDAKADEVSEELKALGGDIKKRLQKIKAKLSE
;
A
#
# COMPACT_ATOMS: atom_id res chain seq x y z
N MET A 1 22.41 -17.72 3.78
CA MET A 1 21.92 -16.35 3.99
C MET A 1 22.07 -16.05 5.48
N SER A 2 22.74 -14.96 5.84
CA SER A 2 22.81 -14.48 7.23
C SER A 2 21.54 -13.71 7.60
N ALA A 3 21.20 -13.62 8.88
CA ALA A 3 20.00 -12.90 9.35
C ALA A 3 19.96 -11.43 8.88
N GLU A 4 21.12 -10.77 8.80
CA GLU A 4 21.26 -9.42 8.24
C GLU A 4 20.88 -9.33 6.76
N GLU A 5 21.18 -10.35 5.97
CA GLU A 5 20.83 -10.37 4.54
C GLU A 5 19.33 -10.56 4.33
N ALA A 6 18.70 -11.42 5.11
CA ALA A 6 17.24 -11.62 5.07
C ALA A 6 16.48 -10.34 5.45
N HIS A 7 16.93 -9.65 6.49
CA HIS A 7 16.35 -8.36 6.91
C HIS A 7 16.48 -7.29 5.83
N LYS A 8 17.66 -7.19 5.22
CA LYS A 8 17.92 -6.26 4.12
C LYS A 8 17.01 -6.55 2.92
N THR A 9 16.85 -7.81 2.52
CA THR A 9 15.96 -8.20 1.41
C THR A 9 14.50 -7.86 1.71
N LEU A 10 13.99 -8.21 2.89
CA LEU A 10 12.60 -7.90 3.27
C LEU A 10 12.34 -6.39 3.28
N LYS A 11 13.32 -5.61 3.78
CA LYS A 11 13.23 -4.15 3.76
C LYS A 11 13.15 -3.60 2.34
N GLN A 12 13.98 -4.10 1.44
CA GLN A 12 13.93 -3.71 0.02
C GLN A 12 12.59 -4.07 -0.62
N GLU A 13 12.06 -5.28 -0.39
CA GLU A 13 10.75 -5.68 -0.88
C GLU A 13 9.63 -4.77 -0.36
N LEU A 14 9.68 -4.37 0.91
CA LEU A 14 8.72 -3.43 1.49
C LEU A 14 8.88 -2.01 0.95
N GLU A 15 10.11 -1.56 0.66
CA GLU A 15 10.35 -0.27 0.01
C GLU A 15 9.73 -0.23 -1.39
N GLU A 16 9.89 -1.30 -2.17
CA GLU A 16 9.25 -1.44 -3.47
C GLU A 16 7.73 -1.49 -3.34
N THR A 17 7.22 -2.27 -2.39
CA THR A 17 5.79 -2.31 -2.09
C THR A 17 5.25 -0.92 -1.75
N ARG A 18 5.93 -0.16 -0.89
CA ARG A 18 5.54 1.20 -0.54
C ARG A 18 5.47 2.12 -1.75
N LYS A 19 6.46 2.05 -2.64
CA LYS A 19 6.48 2.84 -3.88
C LYS A 19 5.30 2.49 -4.79
N ASP A 20 5.01 1.20 -4.95
CA ASP A 20 3.86 0.71 -5.72
C ASP A 20 2.52 1.18 -5.14
N LEU A 21 2.36 1.10 -3.82
CA LEU A 21 1.16 1.55 -3.12
C LEU A 21 0.94 3.04 -3.33
N ARG A 22 1.97 3.86 -3.15
CA ARG A 22 1.92 5.32 -3.37
C ARG A 22 1.54 5.67 -4.78
N ARG A 23 2.22 5.08 -5.77
CA ARG A 23 1.92 5.31 -7.18
C ARG A 23 0.46 4.97 -7.51
N THR A 24 -0.01 3.82 -7.06
CA THR A 24 -1.38 3.38 -7.35
C THR A 24 -2.41 4.25 -6.63
N ALA A 25 -2.12 4.68 -5.40
CA ALA A 25 -2.92 5.63 -4.64
C ALA A 25 -3.04 6.98 -5.35
N ASP A 26 -1.94 7.52 -5.88
CA ASP A 26 -1.96 8.79 -6.61
C ASP A 26 -2.74 8.67 -7.92
N GLU A 27 -2.57 7.57 -8.66
CA GLU A 27 -3.39 7.27 -9.85
C GLU A 27 -4.89 7.19 -9.51
N ILE A 28 -5.25 6.55 -8.39
CA ILE A 28 -6.63 6.48 -7.90
C ILE A 28 -7.14 7.87 -7.56
N ARG A 29 -6.42 8.68 -6.76
CA ARG A 29 -6.85 10.03 -6.38
C ARG A 29 -7.17 10.91 -7.59
N VAL A 30 -6.34 10.83 -8.64
CA VAL A 30 -6.57 11.56 -9.90
C VAL A 30 -7.86 11.11 -10.57
N LYS A 31 -8.14 9.80 -10.61
CA LYS A 31 -9.35 9.28 -11.27
C LYS A 31 -10.61 9.32 -10.40
N LEU A 32 -10.45 9.34 -9.08
CA LEU A 32 -11.53 9.24 -8.10
C LEU A 32 -12.52 10.39 -8.23
N HIS A 33 -12.04 11.58 -8.64
CA HIS A 33 -12.93 12.72 -8.87
C HIS A 33 -13.92 12.51 -10.04
N LEU A 34 -13.66 11.55 -10.94
CA LEU A 34 -14.58 11.16 -12.04
C LEU A 34 -15.43 9.94 -11.68
N ALA A 35 -15.21 9.35 -10.50
CA ALA A 35 -15.76 8.06 -10.15
C ALA A 35 -17.11 8.18 -9.43
N GLY A 36 -17.90 7.10 -9.48
CA GLY A 36 -19.13 6.97 -8.68
C GLY A 36 -18.86 6.79 -7.18
N MET A 37 -19.92 6.91 -6.37
CA MET A 37 -19.86 6.81 -4.91
C MET A 37 -19.19 5.51 -4.43
N ASP A 38 -19.45 4.36 -5.09
CA ASP A 38 -18.85 3.08 -4.70
C ASP A 38 -17.31 3.05 -4.71
N ALA A 39 -16.68 3.77 -5.65
CA ALA A 39 -15.23 3.84 -5.72
C ALA A 39 -14.68 4.81 -4.67
N LYS A 40 -15.43 5.88 -4.38
CA LYS A 40 -15.12 6.85 -3.34
C LYS A 40 -15.20 6.23 -1.95
N ASP A 41 -16.27 5.50 -1.64
CA ASP A 41 -16.44 4.83 -0.35
C ASP A 41 -15.31 3.81 -0.11
N ALA A 42 -15.03 2.98 -1.13
CA ALA A 42 -13.93 2.02 -1.06
C ALA A 42 -12.56 2.69 -0.87
N TRP A 43 -12.36 3.88 -1.44
CA TRP A 43 -11.15 4.67 -1.23
C TRP A 43 -11.09 5.25 0.19
N ASP A 44 -12.19 5.82 0.68
CA ASP A 44 -12.28 6.45 2.00
C ASP A 44 -12.03 5.43 3.12
N ASP A 45 -12.47 4.17 2.95
CA ASP A 45 -12.13 3.06 3.84
C ASP A 45 -10.65 2.64 3.78
N LEU A 46 -10.01 2.77 2.61
CA LEU A 46 -8.65 2.29 2.38
C LEU A 46 -7.58 3.31 2.76
N GLN A 47 -7.84 4.61 2.54
CA GLN A 47 -6.92 5.70 2.82
C GLN A 47 -6.33 5.67 4.24
N PRO A 48 -7.10 5.48 5.33
CA PRO A 48 -6.52 5.44 6.68
C PRO A 48 -5.56 4.26 6.87
N ARG A 49 -5.82 3.12 6.21
CA ARG A 49 -4.96 1.93 6.30
C ARG A 49 -3.66 2.11 5.52
N LEU A 50 -3.71 2.80 4.38
CA LEU A 50 -2.51 3.22 3.66
C LEU A 50 -1.67 4.18 4.51
N ALA A 51 -2.29 5.16 5.17
CA ALA A 51 -1.59 6.09 6.06
C ALA A 51 -0.96 5.37 7.27
N GLU A 52 -1.66 4.39 7.86
CA GLU A 52 -1.11 3.54 8.91
C GLU A 52 0.11 2.75 8.43
N PHE A 53 0.03 2.13 7.25
CA PHE A 53 1.15 1.43 6.65
C PHE A 53 2.37 2.35 6.48
N GLU A 54 2.18 3.56 5.94
CA GLU A 54 3.27 4.52 5.78
C GLU A 54 3.88 4.94 7.11
N ARG A 55 3.04 5.20 8.14
CA ARG A 55 3.51 5.54 9.48
C ARG A 55 4.34 4.41 10.09
N ARG A 56 3.87 3.16 9.99
CA ARG A 56 4.58 1.98 10.50
C ARG A 56 5.90 1.75 9.75
N PHE A 57 5.90 1.97 8.44
CA PHE A 57 7.11 1.89 7.62
C PHE A 57 8.14 2.98 8.00
N ASP A 58 7.70 4.22 8.23
CA ASP A 58 8.59 5.36 8.54
C ASP A 58 9.11 5.36 9.99
N ALA A 59 8.47 4.64 10.92
CA ALA A 59 8.81 4.61 12.33
C ALA A 59 10.18 3.97 12.69
N LYS A 60 11.12 3.88 11.74
CA LYS A 60 12.47 3.27 11.83
C LYS A 60 12.41 1.75 12.13
N ALA A 61 12.25 0.90 11.11
CA ALA A 61 13.31 0.33 10.25
C ALA A 61 14.10 -0.88 10.78
N ASP A 62 13.91 -1.35 12.03
CA ASP A 62 14.43 -2.65 12.47
C ASP A 62 13.38 -3.76 12.49
N GLU A 63 12.10 -3.42 12.61
CA GLU A 63 11.01 -4.40 12.60
C GLU A 63 10.23 -4.32 11.27
N VAL A 64 10.96 -4.54 10.17
CA VAL A 64 10.31 -5.02 8.95
C VAL A 64 9.74 -6.39 9.27
N SER A 65 8.46 -6.41 9.66
CA SER A 65 7.77 -7.61 10.07
C SER A 65 6.96 -8.21 8.92
N GLU A 66 6.73 -9.50 9.01
CA GLU A 66 5.78 -10.21 8.13
C GLU A 66 4.38 -9.59 8.22
N GLU A 67 4.01 -8.99 9.36
CA GLU A 67 2.75 -8.26 9.52
C GLU A 67 2.70 -7.00 8.66
N LEU A 68 3.79 -6.23 8.59
CA LEU A 68 3.87 -5.05 7.73
C LEU A 68 3.83 -5.45 6.25
N LYS A 69 4.48 -6.57 5.89
CA LYS A 69 4.40 -7.18 4.54
C LYS A 69 2.98 -7.61 4.21
N ALA A 70 2.30 -8.29 5.13
CA ALA A 70 0.90 -8.71 4.96
C ALA A 70 -0.05 -7.51 4.81
N LEU A 71 0.13 -6.46 5.62
CA LEU A 71 -0.64 -5.22 5.54
C LEU A 71 -0.44 -4.55 4.17
N GLY A 72 0.80 -4.39 3.72
CA GLY A 72 1.11 -3.84 2.41
C GLY A 72 0.49 -4.65 1.27
N GLY A 73 0.52 -5.99 1.37
CA GLY A 73 -0.11 -6.89 0.40
C GLY A 73 -1.64 -6.76 0.34
N ASP A 74 -2.32 -6.64 1.48
CA ASP A 74 -3.77 -6.40 1.52
C ASP A 74 -4.15 -5.04 0.93
N ILE A 75 -3.41 -3.99 1.29
CA ILE A 75 -3.61 -2.65 0.71
C ILE A 75 -3.42 -2.70 -0.81
N LYS A 76 -2.38 -3.39 -1.30
CA LYS A 76 -2.12 -3.55 -2.75
C LYS A 76 -3.33 -4.18 -3.46
N LYS A 77 -3.86 -5.27 -2.92
CA LYS A 77 -5.05 -5.95 -3.48
C LYS A 77 -6.27 -5.01 -3.51
N ARG A 78 -6.48 -4.23 -2.46
CA ARG A 78 -7.62 -3.28 -2.39
C ARG A 78 -7.45 -2.12 -3.37
N LEU A 79 -6.25 -1.55 -3.47
CA LEU A 79 -5.95 -0.51 -4.47
C LEU A 79 -6.17 -1.03 -5.89
N GLN A 80 -5.77 -2.27 -6.19
CA GLN A 80 -6.01 -2.88 -7.51
C GLN A 80 -7.51 -3.04 -7.81
N LYS A 81 -8.32 -3.42 -6.82
CA LYS A 81 -9.78 -3.51 -7.00
C LYS A 81 -10.40 -2.14 -7.28
N ILE A 82 -9.99 -1.11 -6.54
CA ILE A 82 -10.48 0.27 -6.79
C ILE A 82 -10.04 0.72 -8.19
N LYS A 83 -8.77 0.53 -8.54
CA LYS A 83 -8.25 0.87 -9.87
C LYS A 83 -9.01 0.17 -10.99
N ALA A 84 -9.39 -1.10 -10.83
CA ALA A 84 -10.19 -1.83 -11.81
C ALA A 84 -11.56 -1.17 -12.01
N LYS A 85 -12.27 -0.84 -10.92
CA LYS A 85 -13.55 -0.11 -10.97
C LYS A 85 -13.47 1.29 -11.61
N LEU A 86 -12.29 1.91 -11.59
CA LEU A 86 -12.03 3.23 -12.20
C LEU A 86 -11.64 3.16 -13.68
N SER A 87 -11.47 1.95 -14.22
CA SER A 87 -11.05 1.69 -15.59
C SER A 87 -12.13 1.01 -16.43
N GLU A 88 -13.27 0.66 -15.81
CA GLU A 88 -14.52 0.26 -16.47
C GLU A 88 -15.29 1.50 -16.95
#